data_AF-A0A2T7VN60-F1
#
_entry.id   AF-A0A2T7VN60-F1
#
_cell.length_a   1.000
_cell.length_b   1.000
_cell.length_c   1.000
_cell.angle_alpha   90.00
_cell.angle_beta   90.00
_cell.angle_gamma   90.00
#
_symmetry.space_group_name_H-M   'P 1'
#
loop_
_entity.id
_entity.type
_entity.pdbx_description
1 polymer ?
#
loop_
_entity_poly.entity_id
_entity_poly.type
_entity_poly.pdbx_seq_one_letter_code
_entity_poly.pdbx_strand_id
1 'polypeptide(L)'
;MLNQERDDLALVIGNGINIHGAGNRNSWERLLVQIAHHCAVDVPSVPKGTALTEFYDVLEMKRSNPTAADDDQAATLNLQAEFCRLMERWEPLRHHHTIMNWAVRHDVPVLTTNFEEVLSDAAGCDFIKPPELPFTDFYPWSCRFANRLFDDPCNGFGIWHINGMRRYRRSIRLGLSHYMGSVQRARTWLHRGEANLFNAKNRPDWDGARTWVHIMFNKPLLIFGLGLT
;
A
#
# COMPACT_ATOMS: atom_id res chain seq x y z
N MET A 1 -10.48 -22.14 -12.51
CA MET A 1 -9.74 -20.88 -12.76
C MET A 1 -8.49 -20.77 -11.89
N LEU A 2 -8.60 -20.58 -10.57
CA LEU A 2 -7.43 -20.54 -9.65
C LEU A 2 -6.51 -21.78 -9.69
N ASN A 3 -6.99 -22.92 -10.21
CA ASN A 3 -6.22 -24.14 -10.24
C ASN A 3 -5.36 -24.34 -11.51
N GLN A 4 -5.61 -23.60 -12.58
CA GLN A 4 -5.00 -23.81 -13.90
C GLN A 4 -3.91 -22.79 -14.24
N GLU A 5 -3.87 -21.62 -13.58
CA GLU A 5 -2.89 -20.55 -13.82
C GLU A 5 -2.14 -20.12 -12.53
N ARG A 6 -2.16 -20.96 -11.48
CA ARG A 6 -1.59 -20.57 -10.17
C ARG A 6 -0.09 -20.39 -10.15
N ASP A 7 0.63 -21.00 -11.09
CA ASP A 7 2.09 -20.84 -11.19
C ASP A 7 2.48 -19.51 -11.85
N ASP A 8 1.52 -18.74 -12.38
CA ASP A 8 1.80 -17.49 -13.09
C ASP A 8 1.01 -16.26 -12.61
N LEU A 9 0.23 -16.35 -11.52
CA LEU A 9 -0.55 -15.21 -11.06
C LEU A 9 0.12 -14.44 -9.91
N ALA A 10 -0.19 -13.16 -9.79
CA ALA A 10 0.03 -12.34 -8.60
C ALA A 10 -1.32 -11.89 -8.02
N LEU A 11 -1.42 -11.81 -6.70
CA LEU A 11 -2.60 -11.26 -6.03
C LEU A 11 -2.47 -9.75 -5.89
N VAL A 12 -3.57 -9.02 -6.10
CA VAL A 12 -3.71 -7.61 -5.71
C VAL A 12 -4.84 -7.51 -4.70
N ILE A 13 -4.49 -7.17 -3.46
CA ILE A 13 -5.40 -7.22 -2.31
C ILE A 13 -5.59 -5.82 -1.72
N GLY A 14 -6.84 -5.35 -1.62
CA GLY A 14 -7.16 -4.07 -0.99
C GLY A 14 -7.88 -4.16 0.36
N ASN A 15 -8.17 -2.99 0.95
CA ASN A 15 -8.67 -2.85 2.33
C ASN A 15 -10.04 -3.51 2.59
N GLY A 16 -10.79 -3.90 1.56
CA GLY A 16 -12.05 -4.63 1.69
C GLY A 16 -11.90 -5.94 2.49
N ILE A 17 -10.72 -6.59 2.44
CA ILE A 17 -10.46 -7.75 3.29
C ILE A 17 -10.40 -7.39 4.78
N ASN A 18 -9.91 -6.20 5.15
CA ASN A 18 -9.87 -5.77 6.54
C ASN A 18 -11.26 -5.43 7.07
N ILE A 19 -12.14 -4.92 6.20
CA ILE A 19 -13.53 -4.59 6.56
C ILE A 19 -14.33 -5.88 6.80
N HIS A 20 -14.10 -6.91 5.97
CA HIS A 20 -14.75 -8.20 6.08
C HIS A 20 -14.46 -8.86 7.45
N GLY A 21 -15.50 -9.23 8.18
CA GLY A 21 -15.38 -9.86 9.51
C GLY A 21 -15.00 -8.91 10.65
N ALA A 22 -14.51 -7.70 10.39
CA ALA A 22 -14.15 -6.72 11.42
C ALA A 22 -15.27 -5.74 11.80
N GLY A 23 -16.42 -5.77 11.10
CA GLY A 23 -17.55 -4.88 11.39
C GLY A 23 -17.20 -3.40 11.17
N ASN A 24 -16.46 -3.10 10.10
CA ASN A 24 -15.98 -1.75 9.76
C ASN A 24 -14.99 -1.12 10.76
N ARG A 25 -14.47 -1.88 11.73
CA ARG A 25 -13.43 -1.40 12.67
C ARG A 25 -12.10 -1.11 11.96
N ASN A 26 -11.78 -1.89 10.93
CA ASN A 26 -10.54 -1.75 10.17
C ASN A 26 -10.82 -1.09 8.81
N SER A 27 -11.32 0.15 8.86
CA SER A 27 -11.72 0.92 7.68
C SER A 27 -10.96 2.22 7.59
N TRP A 28 -10.34 2.47 6.44
CA TRP A 28 -9.67 3.74 6.16
C TRP A 28 -10.61 4.94 6.23
N GLU A 29 -11.86 4.79 5.81
CA GLU A 29 -12.87 5.85 5.92
C GLU A 29 -13.03 6.28 7.38
N ARG A 30 -13.20 5.30 8.27
CA ARG A 30 -13.32 5.55 9.71
C ARG A 30 -12.06 6.20 10.29
N LEU A 31 -10.88 5.79 9.84
CA LEU A 31 -9.62 6.41 10.25
C LEU A 31 -9.56 7.88 9.82
N LEU A 32 -9.95 8.19 8.59
CA LEU A 32 -9.94 9.56 8.08
C LEU A 32 -10.99 10.43 8.78
N VAL A 33 -12.16 9.89 9.12
CA VAL A 33 -13.16 10.61 9.94
C VAL A 33 -12.61 10.90 11.35
N GLN A 34 -11.92 9.94 11.97
CA GLN A 34 -11.26 10.18 13.27
C GLN A 34 -10.19 11.27 13.18
N ILE A 35 -9.39 11.27 12.12
CA ILE A 35 -8.41 12.32 11.86
C ILE A 35 -9.10 13.67 11.63
N ALA A 36 -10.22 13.70 10.91
CA ALA A 36 -10.99 14.92 10.69
C ALA A 36 -11.44 15.56 12.00
N HIS A 37 -11.95 14.76 12.96
CA HIS A 37 -12.27 15.26 14.29
C HIS A 37 -11.05 15.81 15.03
N HIS A 38 -9.88 15.16 14.92
CA HIS A 38 -8.63 15.70 15.49
C HIS A 38 -8.18 17.02 14.82
N CYS A 39 -8.63 17.28 13.61
CA CYS A 39 -8.43 18.55 12.89
C CYS A 39 -9.58 19.56 13.09
N ALA A 40 -10.43 19.37 14.10
CA ALA A 40 -11.62 20.19 14.35
C ALA A 40 -12.61 20.27 13.17
N VAL A 41 -12.58 19.27 12.28
CA VAL A 41 -13.57 19.09 11.20
C VAL A 41 -14.59 18.07 11.68
N ASP A 42 -15.76 18.55 12.09
CA ASP A 42 -16.85 17.68 12.54
C ASP A 42 -17.66 17.17 11.34
N VAL A 43 -17.37 15.93 10.93
CA VAL A 43 -18.11 15.22 9.88
C VAL A 43 -18.45 13.80 10.33
N PRO A 44 -19.69 13.33 10.18
CA PRO A 44 -20.08 11.99 10.65
C PRO A 44 -19.57 10.85 9.76
N SER A 45 -19.25 11.16 8.50
CA SER A 45 -18.71 10.23 7.50
C SER A 45 -17.97 11.02 6.42
N VAL A 46 -17.24 10.32 5.55
CA VAL A 46 -16.74 10.96 4.33
C VAL A 46 -17.94 11.39 3.47
N PRO A 47 -17.97 12.62 2.93
CA PRO A 47 -19.08 13.07 2.12
C PRO A 47 -19.32 12.17 0.90
N LYS A 48 -20.60 11.91 0.60
CA LYS A 48 -20.99 11.05 -0.51
C LYS A 48 -20.45 11.62 -1.83
N GLY A 49 -19.79 10.76 -2.62
CA GLY A 49 -19.21 11.13 -3.91
C GLY A 49 -17.80 11.72 -3.81
N THR A 50 -17.22 11.80 -2.61
CA THR A 50 -15.83 12.21 -2.40
C THR A 50 -14.95 10.96 -2.28
N ALA A 51 -13.88 10.89 -3.08
CA ALA A 51 -12.89 9.84 -2.91
C ALA A 51 -12.12 10.04 -1.59
N LEU A 52 -11.70 8.96 -0.93
CA LEU A 52 -10.90 9.06 0.31
C LEU A 52 -9.65 9.92 0.14
N THR A 53 -9.07 9.93 -1.06
CA THR A 53 -7.91 10.75 -1.38
C THR A 53 -8.21 12.25 -1.44
N GLU A 54 -9.35 12.62 -2.01
CA GLU A 54 -9.82 14.01 -2.05
C GLU A 54 -10.16 14.49 -0.64
N PHE A 55 -10.80 13.62 0.16
CA PHE A 55 -11.09 13.93 1.55
C PHE A 55 -9.81 14.16 2.35
N TYR A 56 -8.80 13.30 2.19
CA TYR A 56 -7.49 13.50 2.82
C TYR A 56 -6.83 14.83 2.38
N ASP A 57 -6.85 15.16 1.09
CA ASP A 57 -6.26 16.40 0.57
C ASP A 57 -6.94 17.63 1.21
N VAL A 58 -8.26 17.61 1.42
CA VAL A 58 -8.99 18.67 2.12
C VAL A 58 -8.53 18.81 3.59
N LEU A 59 -8.34 17.69 4.30
CA LEU A 59 -7.82 17.71 5.67
C LEU A 59 -6.41 18.29 5.73
N GLU A 60 -5.54 17.93 4.78
CA GLU A 60 -4.18 18.45 4.68
C GLU A 60 -4.15 19.96 4.37
N MET A 61 -5.05 20.43 3.50
CA MET A 61 -5.21 21.86 3.18
C MET A 61 -5.72 22.66 4.38
N LYS A 62 -6.71 22.15 5.11
CA LYS A 62 -7.23 22.78 6.32
C LYS A 62 -6.13 22.98 7.36
N ARG A 63 -5.31 21.97 7.57
CA ARG A 63 -4.14 22.04 8.47
C ARG A 63 -3.10 23.08 8.02
N SER A 64 -2.86 23.19 6.72
CA SER A 64 -1.82 24.08 6.18
C SER A 64 -2.16 25.57 6.27
N ASN A 65 -3.41 25.90 6.63
CA ASN A 65 -3.90 27.25 6.90
C ASN A 65 -4.38 27.39 8.35
N PRO A 66 -3.49 27.26 9.36
CA PRO A 66 -3.88 27.44 10.76
C PRO A 66 -4.35 28.88 10.96
N THR A 67 -5.55 29.06 11.50
CA THR A 67 -6.01 30.36 11.95
C THR A 67 -5.35 30.70 13.28
N ALA A 68 -5.16 31.99 13.59
CA ALA A 68 -4.51 32.43 14.82
C ALA A 68 -5.23 32.00 16.13
N ALA A 69 -6.37 31.31 16.02
CA ALA A 69 -7.16 30.76 17.13
C ALA A 69 -6.99 29.24 17.30
N ASP A 70 -6.22 28.57 16.44
CA ASP A 70 -5.99 27.13 16.55
C ASP A 70 -4.95 26.84 17.64
N ASP A 71 -5.32 26.02 18.62
CA ASP A 71 -4.42 25.53 19.67
C ASP A 71 -3.14 24.93 19.04
N ASP A 72 -1.98 25.20 19.66
CA ASP A 72 -0.63 24.77 19.24
C ASP A 72 -0.52 23.27 18.86
N GLN A 73 -1.42 22.44 19.37
CA GLN A 73 -1.48 21.00 19.10
C GLN A 73 -2.03 20.65 17.71
N ALA A 74 -2.98 21.42 17.16
CA ALA A 74 -3.57 21.16 15.84
C ALA A 74 -2.59 21.49 14.69
N ALA A 75 -1.78 22.54 14.84
CA ALA A 75 -0.75 22.91 13.88
C ALA A 75 0.40 21.88 13.77
N THR A 76 0.59 21.05 14.80
CA THR A 76 1.70 20.08 14.91
C THR A 76 1.32 18.67 14.43
N LEU A 77 0.04 18.40 14.14
CA LEU A 77 -0.41 17.05 13.79
C LEU A 77 0.09 16.61 12.40
N ASN A 78 0.86 15.52 12.37
CA ASN A 78 1.26 14.87 11.13
C ASN A 78 0.19 13.84 10.73
N LEU A 79 -0.63 14.14 9.72
CA LEU A 79 -1.77 13.29 9.34
C LEU A 79 -1.36 11.86 8.98
N GLN A 80 -0.25 11.69 8.26
CA GLN A 80 0.27 10.34 7.96
C GLN A 80 0.69 9.60 9.23
N ALA A 81 1.22 10.30 10.24
CA ALA A 81 1.65 9.68 11.50
C ALA A 81 0.44 9.21 12.29
N GLU A 82 -0.58 10.06 12.35
CA GLU A 82 -1.83 9.74 13.03
C GLU A 82 -2.54 8.58 12.34
N PHE A 83 -2.60 8.58 11.01
CA PHE A 83 -3.12 7.46 10.23
C PHE A 83 -2.37 6.16 10.54
N CYS A 84 -1.03 6.20 10.58
CA CYS A 84 -0.19 5.06 10.98
C CYS A 84 -0.47 4.57 12.40
N ARG A 85 -0.65 5.50 13.35
CA ARG A 85 -0.93 5.20 14.75
C ARG A 85 -2.28 4.52 14.92
N LEU A 86 -3.32 4.99 14.23
CA LEU A 86 -4.67 4.44 14.37
C LEU A 86 -4.79 3.00 13.84
N MET A 87 -4.01 2.62 12.82
CA MET A 87 -4.00 1.25 12.29
C MET A 87 -3.01 0.30 12.97
N GLU A 88 -2.21 0.76 13.92
CA GLU A 88 -1.17 -0.05 14.58
C GLU A 88 -1.72 -1.29 15.30
N ARG A 89 -2.96 -1.23 15.76
CA ARG A 89 -3.60 -2.31 16.54
C ARG A 89 -4.42 -3.27 15.69
N TRP A 90 -4.32 -3.18 14.37
CA TRP A 90 -5.07 -4.08 13.50
C TRP A 90 -4.43 -5.46 13.52
N GLU A 91 -5.24 -6.46 13.86
CA GLU A 91 -4.79 -7.85 13.95
C GLU A 91 -5.35 -8.68 12.79
N PRO A 92 -4.63 -9.72 12.37
CA PRO A 92 -5.11 -10.64 11.35
C PRO A 92 -6.34 -11.44 11.82
N LEU A 93 -7.25 -11.63 10.86
CA LEU A 93 -8.47 -12.40 11.02
C LEU A 93 -8.34 -13.73 10.27
N ARG A 94 -9.27 -14.65 10.51
CA ARG A 94 -9.24 -16.01 9.95
C ARG A 94 -9.08 -16.01 8.42
N HIS A 95 -9.77 -15.14 7.70
CA HIS A 95 -9.66 -15.08 6.24
C HIS A 95 -8.31 -14.53 5.77
N HIS A 96 -7.67 -13.60 6.52
CA HIS A 96 -6.30 -13.16 6.22
C HIS A 96 -5.34 -14.35 6.25
N HIS A 97 -5.40 -15.18 7.30
CA HIS A 97 -4.61 -16.40 7.37
C HIS A 97 -4.93 -17.38 6.24
N THR A 98 -6.21 -17.59 5.91
CA THR A 98 -6.58 -18.49 4.80
C THR A 98 -5.99 -18.04 3.47
N ILE A 99 -6.10 -16.75 3.14
CA ILE A 99 -5.60 -16.18 1.89
C ILE A 99 -4.07 -16.24 1.86
N MET A 100 -3.41 -15.82 2.94
CA MET A 100 -1.95 -15.79 3.01
C MET A 100 -1.32 -17.19 3.04
N ASN A 101 -1.91 -18.14 3.77
CA ASN A 101 -1.46 -19.54 3.73
C ASN A 101 -1.60 -20.15 2.33
N TRP A 102 -2.62 -19.77 1.57
CA TRP A 102 -2.74 -20.19 0.17
C TRP A 102 -1.62 -19.57 -0.67
N ALA A 103 -1.37 -18.26 -0.55
CA ALA A 103 -0.32 -17.58 -1.30
C ALA A 103 1.08 -18.12 -0.99
N VAL A 104 1.40 -18.34 0.29
CA VAL A 104 2.67 -18.96 0.74
C VAL A 104 2.81 -20.37 0.16
N ARG A 105 1.78 -21.21 0.27
CA ARG A 105 1.81 -22.60 -0.22
C ARG A 105 2.06 -22.70 -1.72
N HIS A 106 1.56 -21.73 -2.48
CA HIS A 106 1.65 -21.70 -3.94
C HIS A 106 2.74 -20.76 -4.46
N ASP A 107 3.58 -20.21 -3.58
CA ASP A 107 4.68 -19.31 -3.93
C ASP A 107 4.24 -18.07 -4.73
N VAL A 108 3.02 -17.57 -4.45
CA VAL A 108 2.36 -16.51 -5.22
C VAL A 108 2.72 -15.13 -4.68
N PRO A 109 3.25 -14.20 -5.49
CA PRO A 109 3.50 -12.83 -5.04
C PRO A 109 2.19 -12.09 -4.73
N VAL A 110 2.23 -11.26 -3.69
CA VAL A 110 1.09 -10.47 -3.21
C VAL A 110 1.43 -8.99 -3.25
N LEU A 111 0.62 -8.23 -3.98
CA LEU A 111 0.61 -6.78 -3.97
C LEU A 111 -0.56 -6.32 -3.12
N THR A 112 -0.34 -5.36 -2.23
CA THR A 112 -1.42 -4.80 -1.43
C THR A 112 -1.46 -3.29 -1.49
N THR A 113 -2.68 -2.75 -1.60
CA THR A 113 -2.92 -1.31 -1.44
C THR A 113 -2.96 -0.92 0.04
N ASN A 114 -3.01 -1.89 0.94
CA ASN A 114 -2.99 -1.72 2.38
C ASN A 114 -1.66 -1.14 2.89
N PHE A 115 -1.70 -0.46 4.02
CA PHE A 115 -0.51 0.20 4.60
C PHE A 115 0.01 -0.52 5.84
N GLU A 116 -0.90 -1.10 6.60
CA GLU A 116 -0.67 -1.92 7.78
C GLU A 116 -0.07 -3.30 7.45
N GLU A 117 0.39 -4.02 8.47
CA GLU A 117 1.17 -5.26 8.30
C GLU A 117 0.32 -6.54 8.49
N VAL A 118 -1.00 -6.41 8.53
CA VAL A 118 -1.95 -7.50 8.81
C VAL A 118 -1.74 -8.73 7.92
N LEU A 119 -1.47 -8.53 6.62
CA LEU A 119 -1.19 -9.64 5.71
C LEU A 119 0.15 -10.32 6.02
N SER A 120 1.17 -9.54 6.36
CA SER A 120 2.50 -10.03 6.71
C SER A 120 2.47 -10.81 8.02
N ASP A 121 1.74 -10.31 9.02
CA ASP A 121 1.52 -11.00 10.29
C ASP A 121 0.74 -12.30 10.07
N ALA A 122 -0.29 -12.28 9.21
CA ALA A 122 -1.06 -13.48 8.87
C ALA A 122 -0.24 -14.57 8.17
N ALA A 123 0.78 -14.16 7.41
CA ALA A 123 1.69 -15.03 6.67
C ALA A 123 2.92 -15.48 7.49
N GLY A 124 3.16 -14.86 8.66
CA GLY A 124 4.35 -15.09 9.47
C GLY A 124 5.64 -14.64 8.78
N CYS A 125 5.59 -13.50 8.07
CA CYS A 125 6.71 -12.97 7.31
C CYS A 125 7.59 -12.01 8.10
N ASP A 126 8.87 -11.97 7.74
CA ASP A 126 9.79 -10.92 8.17
C ASP A 126 9.89 -9.79 7.14
N PHE A 127 10.18 -8.59 7.64
CA PHE A 127 10.47 -7.44 6.79
C PHE A 127 11.84 -7.56 6.13
N ILE A 128 11.87 -7.45 4.80
CA ILE A 128 13.08 -7.51 3.98
C ILE A 128 13.29 -6.18 3.27
N LYS A 129 14.43 -5.54 3.57
CA LYS A 129 15.00 -4.43 2.81
C LYS A 129 16.27 -4.93 2.11
N PRO A 130 16.27 -5.15 0.79
CA PRO A 130 17.46 -5.58 0.06
C PRO A 130 18.59 -4.55 0.19
N PRO A 131 19.75 -4.89 0.78
CA PRO A 131 20.82 -3.93 1.06
C PRO A 131 21.51 -3.38 -0.20
N GLU A 132 21.52 -4.15 -1.28
CA GLU A 132 22.17 -3.82 -2.54
C GLU A 132 21.33 -2.94 -3.48
N LEU A 133 20.08 -2.62 -3.11
CA LEU A 133 19.19 -1.83 -3.95
C LEU A 133 19.09 -0.37 -3.46
N PRO A 134 18.99 0.60 -4.39
CA PRO A 134 18.68 1.98 -4.04
C PRO A 134 17.39 2.05 -3.22
N PHE A 135 17.45 2.74 -2.09
CA PHE A 135 16.35 2.84 -1.14
C PHE A 135 16.02 4.30 -0.82
N THR A 136 14.73 4.61 -0.79
CA THR A 136 14.21 5.80 -0.12
C THR A 136 12.98 5.41 0.69
N ASP A 137 12.81 6.04 1.86
CA ASP A 137 11.62 5.89 2.70
C ASP A 137 10.36 6.53 2.07
N PHE A 138 10.51 7.31 1.00
CA PHE A 138 9.41 7.77 0.15
C PHE A 138 8.93 6.68 -0.81
N TYR A 139 9.83 5.87 -1.36
CA TYR A 139 9.53 4.88 -2.39
C TYR A 139 10.21 3.55 -2.05
N PRO A 140 9.77 2.85 -0.99
CA PRO A 140 10.34 1.58 -0.55
C PRO A 140 9.92 0.41 -1.46
N TRP A 141 9.97 0.61 -2.78
CA TRP A 141 9.34 -0.27 -3.77
C TRP A 141 10.01 -1.65 -3.91
N SER A 142 11.26 -1.78 -3.48
CA SER A 142 11.99 -3.05 -3.37
C SER A 142 11.79 -3.76 -2.03
N CYS A 143 11.28 -3.05 -1.03
CA CYS A 143 11.01 -3.63 0.29
C CYS A 143 9.77 -4.52 0.22
N ARG A 144 9.81 -5.61 0.98
CA ARG A 144 8.73 -6.60 1.02
C ARG A 144 8.71 -7.32 2.35
N PHE A 145 7.64 -8.05 2.60
CA PHE A 145 7.61 -9.07 3.64
C PHE A 145 7.68 -10.44 2.99
N ALA A 146 8.57 -11.31 3.47
CA ALA A 146 8.66 -12.68 2.97
C ALA A 146 9.33 -13.60 4.00
N ASN A 147 9.16 -14.91 3.81
CA ASN A 147 9.76 -15.93 4.68
C ASN A 147 11.17 -16.34 4.21
N ARG A 148 11.58 -15.87 3.02
CA ARG A 148 12.89 -16.18 2.41
C ARG A 148 13.39 -15.01 1.56
N LEU A 149 14.70 -14.96 1.37
CA LEU A 149 15.34 -14.08 0.40
C LEU A 149 15.24 -14.70 -1.00
N PHE A 150 15.02 -13.85 -2.00
CA PHE A 150 14.96 -14.20 -3.42
C PHE A 150 15.14 -12.93 -4.25
N ASP A 151 15.65 -13.06 -5.47
CA ASP A 151 16.01 -11.91 -6.29
C ASP A 151 14.92 -11.48 -7.26
N ASP A 152 14.22 -12.45 -7.86
CA ASP A 152 13.17 -12.21 -8.84
C ASP A 152 11.80 -12.09 -8.15
N PRO A 153 11.19 -10.88 -8.10
CA PRO A 153 9.89 -10.68 -7.47
C PRO A 153 8.75 -11.45 -8.15
N CYS A 154 8.93 -11.92 -9.39
CA CYS A 154 7.97 -12.74 -10.11
C CYS A 154 8.10 -14.25 -9.81
N ASN A 155 9.19 -14.68 -9.18
CA ASN A 155 9.47 -16.10 -8.92
C ASN A 155 9.67 -16.33 -7.42
N GLY A 156 8.65 -15.98 -6.64
CA GLY A 156 8.66 -16.17 -5.21
C GLY A 156 7.50 -15.48 -4.50
N PHE A 157 7.12 -16.03 -3.37
CA PHE A 157 6.20 -15.41 -2.44
C PHE A 157 6.85 -14.21 -1.73
N GLY A 158 6.18 -13.08 -1.81
CA GLY A 158 6.44 -11.90 -0.99
C GLY A 158 5.22 -10.99 -0.98
N ILE A 159 5.18 -10.07 -0.02
CA ILE A 159 4.12 -9.08 0.13
C ILE A 159 4.71 -7.70 -0.08
N TRP A 160 4.24 -6.99 -1.10
CA TRP A 160 4.66 -5.64 -1.43
C TRP A 160 3.51 -4.65 -1.21
N HIS A 161 3.82 -3.54 -0.55
CA HIS A 161 2.87 -2.47 -0.29
C HIS A 161 2.97 -1.38 -1.35
N ILE A 162 2.10 -1.43 -2.36
CA ILE A 162 2.22 -0.59 -3.56
C ILE A 162 1.85 0.89 -3.29
N ASN A 163 1.02 1.12 -2.27
CA ASN A 163 0.66 2.48 -1.81
C ASN A 163 1.58 3.00 -0.70
N GLY A 164 2.62 2.26 -0.33
CA GLY A 164 3.46 2.55 0.82
C GLY A 164 3.08 1.72 2.05
N MET A 165 3.96 1.72 3.05
CA MET A 165 3.84 0.87 4.24
C MET A 165 4.02 1.69 5.51
N ARG A 166 3.31 1.30 6.58
CA ARG A 166 3.31 1.96 7.88
C ARG A 166 4.72 2.17 8.44
N ARG A 167 5.63 1.21 8.23
CA ARG A 167 7.05 1.29 8.62
C ARG A 167 7.76 2.53 8.08
N TYR A 168 7.38 3.00 6.90
CA TYR A 168 7.91 4.19 6.28
C TYR A 168 6.79 5.19 6.08
N ARG A 169 6.48 5.96 7.12
CA ARG A 169 5.41 6.96 7.11
C ARG A 169 5.42 7.87 5.87
N ARG A 170 6.60 8.26 5.39
CA ARG A 170 6.77 9.12 4.19
C ARG A 170 6.42 8.43 2.87
N SER A 171 6.26 7.11 2.87
CA SER A 171 5.80 6.32 1.72
C SER A 171 4.28 6.31 1.59
N ILE A 172 3.53 6.60 2.66
CA ILE A 172 2.07 6.50 2.70
C ILE A 172 1.43 7.45 1.69
N ARG A 173 0.65 6.90 0.76
CA ARG A 173 -0.07 7.63 -0.30
C ARG A 173 -1.56 7.75 0.02
N LEU A 174 -1.93 8.79 0.76
CA LEU A 174 -3.32 9.06 1.14
C LEU A 174 -3.98 10.17 0.31
N GLY A 175 -3.21 10.98 -0.40
CA GLY A 175 -3.69 12.16 -1.13
C GLY A 175 -3.37 12.09 -2.62
N LEU A 176 -4.07 12.84 -3.47
CA LEU A 176 -3.88 12.78 -4.92
C LEU A 176 -2.46 13.22 -5.33
N SER A 177 -1.94 14.28 -4.72
CA SER A 177 -0.57 14.75 -4.99
C SER A 177 0.48 13.69 -4.64
N HIS A 178 0.23 12.88 -3.61
CA HIS A 178 1.08 11.77 -3.25
C HIS A 178 1.13 10.70 -4.36
N TYR A 179 -0.03 10.32 -4.92
CA TYR A 179 -0.10 9.37 -6.03
C TYR A 179 0.58 9.92 -7.29
N MET A 180 0.40 11.21 -7.61
CA MET A 180 1.06 11.84 -8.75
C MET A 180 2.60 11.77 -8.64
N GLY A 181 3.16 11.94 -7.45
CA GLY A 181 4.60 11.75 -7.21
C GLY A 181 5.08 10.33 -7.54
N SER A 182 4.31 9.31 -7.14
CA SER A 182 4.60 7.91 -7.49
C SER A 182 4.52 7.67 -9.01
N VAL A 183 3.51 8.22 -9.68
CA VAL A 183 3.38 8.12 -11.15
C VAL A 183 4.56 8.80 -11.84
N GLN A 184 4.95 10.00 -11.41
CA GLN A 184 6.08 10.71 -11.98
C GLN A 184 7.38 9.92 -11.84
N ARG A 185 7.61 9.28 -10.68
CA ARG A 185 8.77 8.40 -10.47
C ARG A 185 8.72 7.18 -11.40
N ALA A 186 7.59 6.46 -11.45
CA ALA A 186 7.44 5.29 -12.31
C ALA A 186 7.64 5.65 -13.78
N ARG A 187 7.13 6.81 -14.22
CA ARG A 187 7.31 7.34 -15.58
C ARG A 187 8.77 7.46 -15.97
N THR A 188 9.67 7.81 -15.05
CA THR A 188 11.11 7.88 -15.36
C THR A 188 11.70 6.52 -15.74
N TRP A 189 11.21 5.43 -15.16
CA TRP A 189 11.61 4.07 -15.54
C TRP A 189 10.91 3.57 -16.81
N LEU A 190 9.67 4.00 -17.03
CA LEU A 190 8.89 3.59 -18.20
C LEU A 190 9.37 4.23 -19.51
N HIS A 191 10.00 5.40 -19.47
CA HIS A 191 10.30 6.18 -20.68
C HIS A 191 11.78 6.55 -20.89
N ARG A 192 12.69 6.19 -19.98
CA ARG A 192 14.13 6.43 -20.19
C ARG A 192 14.82 5.22 -20.80
N GLY A 193 15.47 5.43 -21.96
CA GLY A 193 16.44 4.52 -22.55
C GLY A 193 15.89 3.42 -23.47
N GLU A 194 16.81 2.63 -24.04
CA GLU A 194 16.54 1.46 -24.87
C GLU A 194 15.96 0.28 -24.07
N ALA A 195 16.21 0.25 -22.75
CA ALA A 195 15.69 -0.72 -21.77
C ALA A 195 14.37 -0.28 -21.10
N ASN A 196 13.50 0.42 -21.85
CA ASN A 196 12.19 0.83 -21.34
C ASN A 196 11.27 -0.39 -21.12
N LEU A 197 10.38 -0.34 -20.13
CA LEU A 197 9.55 -1.49 -19.72
C LEU A 197 8.66 -2.07 -20.84
N PHE A 198 8.32 -1.25 -21.84
CA PHE A 198 7.57 -1.69 -23.02
C PHE A 198 8.41 -2.58 -23.95
N ASN A 199 9.73 -2.38 -23.99
CA ASN A 199 10.69 -3.22 -24.70
C ASN A 199 11.34 -4.30 -23.81
N ALA A 200 11.26 -4.14 -22.48
CA ALA A 200 11.89 -4.99 -21.47
C ALA A 200 10.92 -5.93 -20.72
N LYS A 201 9.71 -6.17 -21.24
CA LYS A 201 8.85 -7.24 -20.72
C LYS A 201 9.66 -8.55 -20.68
N ASN A 202 9.65 -9.21 -19.53
CA ASN A 202 10.41 -10.42 -19.21
C ASN A 202 11.94 -10.26 -19.20
N ARG A 203 12.48 -9.04 -19.09
CA ARG A 203 13.92 -8.83 -18.90
C ARG A 203 14.25 -8.30 -17.49
N PRO A 204 15.29 -8.84 -16.83
CA PRO A 204 15.73 -8.36 -15.52
C PRO A 204 16.61 -7.09 -15.59
N ASP A 205 16.89 -6.56 -16.79
CA ASP A 205 17.87 -5.50 -17.06
C ASP A 205 17.27 -4.08 -17.01
N TRP A 206 16.46 -3.78 -16.00
CA TRP A 206 15.93 -2.44 -15.80
C TRP A 206 15.81 -2.08 -14.30
N ASP A 207 15.81 -0.78 -14.00
CA ASP A 207 15.91 -0.26 -12.62
C ASP A 207 14.83 -0.77 -11.66
N GLY A 208 13.65 -1.13 -12.19
CA GLY A 208 12.52 -1.62 -11.39
C GLY A 208 12.39 -3.14 -11.33
N ALA A 209 13.32 -3.91 -11.92
CA ALA A 209 13.21 -5.38 -12.05
C ALA A 209 13.05 -6.10 -10.72
N ARG A 210 13.61 -5.55 -9.64
CA ARG A 210 13.56 -6.12 -8.28
C ARG A 210 12.54 -5.42 -7.38
N THR A 211 11.48 -4.86 -7.97
CA THR A 211 10.41 -4.14 -7.28
C THR A 211 9.04 -4.71 -7.63
N TRP A 212 8.00 -4.31 -6.88
CA TRP A 212 6.61 -4.67 -7.20
C TRP A 212 6.17 -4.20 -8.59
N VAL A 213 6.81 -3.16 -9.15
CA VAL A 213 6.50 -2.68 -10.49
C VAL A 213 6.81 -3.79 -11.50
N HIS A 214 7.83 -4.62 -11.29
CA HIS A 214 8.10 -5.75 -12.17
C HIS A 214 6.95 -6.76 -12.19
N ILE A 215 6.39 -7.09 -11.03
CA ILE A 215 5.24 -8.00 -10.90
C ILE A 215 4.05 -7.46 -11.71
N MET A 216 3.72 -6.18 -11.53
CA MET A 216 2.58 -5.53 -12.21
C MET A 216 2.59 -5.66 -13.74
N PHE A 217 3.77 -5.74 -14.35
CA PHE A 217 3.92 -5.80 -15.80
C PHE A 217 4.24 -7.19 -16.36
N ASN A 218 4.61 -8.15 -15.51
CA ASN A 218 5.08 -9.48 -15.92
C ASN A 218 4.28 -10.64 -15.32
N LYS A 219 3.23 -10.36 -14.52
CA LYS A 219 2.33 -11.38 -13.98
C LYS A 219 0.85 -11.04 -14.28
N PRO A 220 0.04 -12.02 -14.70
CA PRO A 220 -1.41 -11.98 -14.55
C PRO A 220 -1.83 -11.54 -13.14
N LEU A 221 -2.75 -10.58 -13.04
CA LEU A 221 -3.19 -10.02 -11.75
C LEU A 221 -4.59 -10.52 -11.40
N LEU A 222 -4.70 -11.17 -10.24
CA LEU A 222 -6.00 -11.45 -9.61
C LEU A 222 -6.29 -10.38 -8.55
N ILE A 223 -7.25 -9.52 -8.84
CA ILE A 223 -7.55 -8.34 -8.03
C ILE A 223 -8.82 -8.55 -7.20
N PHE A 224 -8.74 -8.33 -5.88
CA PHE A 224 -9.91 -8.38 -5.00
C PHE A 224 -9.72 -7.54 -3.73
N GLY A 225 -10.81 -7.28 -3.02
CA GLY A 225 -10.77 -6.46 -1.80
C GLY A 225 -10.50 -4.97 -2.06
N LEU A 226 -10.48 -4.50 -3.30
CA LEU A 226 -10.52 -3.06 -3.60
C LEU A 226 -11.93 -2.56 -3.26
N GLY A 227 -12.14 -2.08 -2.03
CA GLY A 227 -13.41 -1.48 -1.63
C GLY A 227 -13.65 -0.20 -2.44
N LEU A 228 -14.32 -0.33 -3.58
CA LEU A 228 -14.79 0.77 -4.44
C LEU A 228 -16.22 1.17 -4.05
N THR A 229 -16.47 1.39 -2.76
CA THR A 229 -17.79 1.74 -2.22
C THR A 229 -17.76 3.08 -1.54
#